data_AF-A0A7C6YMT2-F1
#
_entry.id   AF-A0A7C6YMT2-F1
#
_cell.length_a   1.000
_cell.length_b   1.000
_cell.length_c   1.000
_cell.angle_alpha   90.00
_cell.angle_beta   90.00
_cell.angle_gamma   90.00
#
_symmetry.space_group_name_H-M   'P 1'
#
loop_
_entity.id
_entity.type
_entity.pdbx_description
1 polymer ?
#
loop_
_entity_poly.entity_id
_entity_poly.type
_entity_poly.pdbx_seq_one_letter_code
_entity_poly.pdbx_strand_id
1 'polypeptide(L)'
;MLIDIHVHESKYSGDSFLGLNSAVRRAKELGLDGICITNHDNNLLRNEIGDYAYINDLLVIVGAEVYTREGDILVFGLDDIPEPRIPAKELLKKVKDVGGVAISAHPFRHNNRGLKDYIAIPVNESD
;
A
#
# COMPACT_ATOMS: atom_id res chain seq x y z
N MET A 1 0.83 3.63 18.57
CA MET A 1 1.69 4.02 17.44
C MET A 1 0.87 4.83 16.47
N LEU A 2 1.43 5.89 15.90
CA LEU A 2 0.86 6.70 14.83
C LEU A 2 1.65 6.41 13.54
N ILE A 3 0.98 5.81 12.55
CA ILE A 3 1.62 5.35 11.31
C ILE A 3 0.85 5.92 10.12
N ASP A 4 1.56 6.50 9.15
CA ASP A 4 1.00 6.83 7.85
C ASP A 4 1.16 5.64 6.90
N ILE A 5 0.04 5.06 6.48
CA ILE A 5 0.02 3.79 5.75
C ILE A 5 0.05 3.96 4.23
N HIS A 6 0.06 5.19 3.71
CA HIS A 6 -0.02 5.44 2.26
C HIS A 6 0.96 6.54 1.85
N VAL A 7 2.21 6.17 1.59
CA VAL A 7 3.28 7.08 1.15
C VAL A 7 3.94 6.54 -0.11
N HIS A 8 4.10 7.40 -1.13
CA HIS A 8 4.87 7.11 -2.33
C HIS A 8 6.25 7.72 -2.22
N GLU A 9 7.27 6.97 -2.62
CA GLU A 9 8.64 7.47 -2.73
C GLU A 9 9.11 7.52 -4.20
N SER A 10 10.03 8.44 -4.47
CA SER A 10 10.37 8.85 -5.84
C SER A 10 11.17 7.82 -6.66
N LYS A 11 11.77 6.81 -6.04
CA LYS A 11 12.65 5.84 -6.73
C LYS A 11 11.84 4.84 -7.54
N TYR A 12 10.75 4.31 -6.98
CA TYR A 12 9.90 3.33 -7.65
C TYR A 12 8.45 3.80 -7.86
N SER A 13 8.17 5.09 -7.64
CA SER A 13 6.87 5.71 -7.96
C SER A 13 7.08 7.04 -8.67
N GLY A 14 6.46 7.22 -9.84
CA GLY A 14 6.65 8.42 -10.68
C GLY A 14 5.83 9.64 -10.26
N ASP A 15 4.97 9.51 -9.25
CA ASP A 15 4.07 10.55 -8.76
C ASP A 15 4.58 11.28 -7.51
N SER A 16 5.76 10.91 -7.01
CA SER A 16 6.38 11.49 -5.82
C SER A 16 7.74 12.09 -6.14
N PHE A 17 8.03 13.24 -5.52
CA PHE A 17 9.38 13.83 -5.50
C PHE A 17 10.12 13.52 -4.18
N LEU A 18 9.49 12.75 -3.29
CA LEU A 18 10.01 12.49 -1.95
C LEU A 18 10.85 11.20 -1.96
N GLY A 19 12.17 11.32 -1.85
CA GLY A 19 13.03 10.14 -1.64
C GLY A 19 12.84 9.52 -0.25
N LEU A 20 13.12 8.22 -0.11
CA LEU A 20 12.93 7.46 1.13
C LEU A 20 13.50 8.16 2.39
N ASN A 21 14.76 8.60 2.35
CA ASN A 21 15.39 9.28 3.50
C ASN A 21 14.69 10.60 3.88
N SER A 22 14.17 11.33 2.88
CA SER A 22 13.40 12.55 3.11
C SER A 22 12.03 12.23 3.70
N ALA A 23 11.37 11.16 3.24
CA ALA A 23 10.12 10.67 3.82
C ALA A 23 10.29 10.28 5.29
N VAL A 24 11.32 9.49 5.60
CA VAL A 24 11.67 9.08 6.97
C VAL A 24 11.91 10.29 7.87
N ARG A 25 12.76 11.23 7.42
CA ARG A 25 13.04 12.45 8.19
C ARG A 25 11.78 13.26 8.43
N ARG A 26 10.95 13.46 7.40
CA ARG A 26 9.72 14.24 7.51
C ARG A 26 8.70 13.58 8.44
N ALA A 27 8.57 12.27 8.39
CA ALA A 27 7.70 11.51 9.28
C ALA A 27 8.11 11.68 10.75
N LYS A 28 9.41 11.61 11.07
CA LYS A 28 9.92 11.90 12.43
C LYS A 28 9.63 13.33 12.87
N GLU A 29 9.84 14.33 12.01
CA GLU A 29 9.52 15.74 12.29
C GLU A 29 8.03 15.95 12.60
N LEU A 30 7.16 15.11 12.03
CA LEU A 30 5.71 15.12 12.28
C LEU A 30 5.30 14.30 13.52
N GLY A 31 6.24 13.60 14.17
CA GLY A 31 5.97 12.76 15.32
C GLY A 31 5.30 11.42 14.98
N LEU A 32 5.47 10.91 13.76
CA LEU A 32 5.03 9.57 13.38
C LEU A 32 5.96 8.51 13.98
N ASP A 33 5.39 7.38 14.38
CA ASP A 33 6.11 6.18 14.80
C ASP A 33 6.52 5.30 13.61
N GLY A 34 5.87 5.49 12.45
CA GLY A 34 6.19 4.74 11.24
C GLY A 34 5.52 5.28 9.97
N ILE A 35 5.98 4.78 8.84
CA ILE A 35 5.38 4.97 7.52
C ILE A 35 5.34 3.66 6.74
N CYS A 36 4.35 3.51 5.87
CA CYS A 36 4.32 2.49 4.84
C CYS A 36 4.67 3.09 3.49
N ILE A 37 5.66 2.52 2.81
CA ILE A 37 5.94 2.84 1.41
C ILE A 37 5.07 1.95 0.52
N THR A 38 4.13 2.56 -0.19
CA THR A 38 3.12 1.89 -1.02
C THR A 38 3.18 2.43 -2.44
N ASN A 39 4.31 2.21 -3.12
CA ASN A 39 4.51 2.67 -4.49
C ASN A 39 3.50 2.03 -5.46
N HIS A 40 3.25 2.69 -6.60
CA HIS A 40 2.27 2.21 -7.59
C HIS A 40 2.72 0.89 -8.20
N ASP A 41 1.86 -0.12 -8.08
CA ASP A 41 1.92 -1.41 -8.77
C ASP A 41 3.25 -2.18 -8.55
N ASN A 42 4.01 -1.87 -7.50
CA ASN A 42 5.24 -2.57 -7.18
C ASN A 42 5.63 -2.44 -5.69
N ASN A 43 6.39 -3.41 -5.20
CA ASN A 43 7.00 -3.42 -3.87
C ASN A 43 8.54 -3.45 -3.97
N LEU A 44 9.14 -2.90 -5.03
CA LEU A 44 10.57 -3.10 -5.35
C LEU A 44 11.53 -2.64 -4.26
N LEU A 45 11.12 -1.68 -3.43
CA LEU A 45 11.88 -1.24 -2.25
C LEU A 45 12.17 -2.40 -1.28
N ARG A 46 11.33 -3.43 -1.27
CA ARG A 46 11.54 -4.66 -0.49
C ARG A 46 12.90 -5.30 -0.77
N ASN A 47 13.39 -5.23 -2.00
CA ASN A 47 14.70 -5.78 -2.37
C ASN A 47 15.88 -5.06 -1.70
N GLU A 48 15.66 -3.85 -1.16
CA GLU A 48 16.68 -3.06 -0.49
C GLU A 48 16.60 -3.14 1.03
N ILE A 49 15.38 -3.15 1.58
CA ILE A 49 15.17 -3.03 3.04
C ILE A 49 14.43 -4.21 3.67
N GLY A 50 13.95 -5.18 2.87
CA GLY A 50 13.06 -6.25 3.32
C GLY A 50 11.60 -5.81 3.44
N ASP A 51 10.77 -6.65 4.08
CA ASP A 51 9.34 -6.34 4.32
C ASP A 51 9.16 -5.10 5.21
N TYR A 52 10.10 -4.88 6.12
CA TYR A 52 10.17 -3.71 6.96
C TYR A 52 11.60 -3.50 7.48
N ALA A 53 11.90 -2.26 7.86
CA ALA A 53 13.14 -1.89 8.54
C ALA A 53 12.91 -0.71 9.49
N TYR A 54 13.78 -0.56 10.49
CA TYR A 54 13.89 0.68 11.24
C TYR A 54 14.94 1.57 10.58
N ILE A 55 14.53 2.73 10.08
CA ILE A 55 15.43 3.71 9.48
C ILE A 55 15.38 4.96 10.36
N ASN A 56 16.52 5.30 10.97
CA ASN A 56 16.60 6.38 11.97
C ASN A 56 15.53 6.24 13.06
N ASP A 57 15.35 5.07 13.66
CA ASP A 57 14.32 4.77 14.69
C ASP A 57 12.86 4.90 14.24
N LEU A 58 12.60 5.16 12.95
CA LEU A 58 11.26 5.16 12.38
C LEU A 58 10.98 3.78 11.75
N LEU A 59 9.84 3.17 12.06
CA LEU A 59 9.41 1.95 11.40
C LEU A 59 9.01 2.25 9.95
N VAL A 60 9.66 1.61 8.98
CA VAL A 60 9.31 1.66 7.56
C VAL A 60 8.82 0.28 7.13
N ILE A 61 7.58 0.20 6.67
CA ILE A 61 6.96 -1.04 6.16
C ILE A 61 6.82 -0.92 4.64
N VAL A 62 7.11 -1.99 3.90
CA VAL A 62 6.93 -2.02 2.45
C VAL A 62 5.58 -2.67 2.10
N GLY A 63 4.80 -1.99 1.28
CA GLY A 63 3.60 -2.50 0.64
C GLY A 63 3.56 -2.03 -0.82
N ALA A 64 2.36 -1.99 -1.40
CA ALA A 64 2.13 -1.41 -2.73
C ALA A 64 0.73 -0.81 -2.82
N GLU A 65 0.55 0.20 -3.66
CA GLU A 65 -0.78 0.63 -4.13
C GLU A 65 -1.03 0.01 -5.50
N VAL A 66 -1.91 -0.98 -5.58
CA VAL A 66 -2.22 -1.68 -6.84
C VAL A 66 -3.43 -1.04 -7.49
N TYR A 67 -3.27 -0.61 -8.74
CA TYR A 67 -4.37 -0.07 -9.53
C TYR A 67 -5.16 -1.19 -10.20
N THR A 68 -6.18 -1.70 -9.51
CA THR A 68 -7.07 -2.76 -10.03
C THR A 68 -8.04 -2.22 -11.07
N ARG A 69 -8.94 -3.08 -11.59
CA ARG A 69 -10.00 -2.62 -12.52
C ARG A 69 -11.00 -1.70 -11.83
N GLU A 70 -11.26 -1.97 -10.55
CA GLU A 70 -12.26 -1.32 -9.71
C GLU A 70 -11.71 -0.08 -9.00
N GLY A 71 -10.38 0.03 -8.82
CA GLY A 71 -9.73 1.17 -8.17
C GLY A 71 -8.45 0.78 -7.44
N ASP A 72 -7.92 1.69 -6.64
CA ASP A 72 -6.67 1.52 -5.93
C ASP A 72 -6.85 0.76 -4.62
N ILE A 73 -5.98 -0.21 -4.39
CA ILE A 73 -5.95 -1.01 -3.17
C ILE A 73 -4.52 -1.04 -2.64
N LEU A 74 -4.34 -0.63 -1.39
CA LEU A 74 -3.09 -0.85 -0.67
C LEU A 74 -3.00 -2.31 -0.28
N VAL A 75 -1.85 -2.92 -0.49
CA VAL A 75 -1.59 -4.33 -0.14
C VAL A 75 -0.30 -4.47 0.66
N PHE A 76 -0.33 -5.37 1.63
CA PHE A 76 0.79 -5.71 2.51
C PHE A 76 0.93 -7.23 2.63
N GLY A 77 2.17 -7.72 2.66
CA GLY A 77 2.49 -9.14 2.85
C GLY A 77 2.59 -9.96 1.55
N LEU A 78 2.43 -9.35 0.38
CA LEU A 78 2.71 -10.01 -0.90
C LEU A 78 4.22 -9.97 -1.21
N ASP A 79 4.79 -11.13 -1.54
CA ASP A 79 6.17 -11.23 -2.05
C ASP A 79 6.31 -10.53 -3.41
N ASP A 80 5.36 -10.79 -4.31
CA ASP A 80 5.30 -10.20 -5.66
C ASP A 80 3.97 -9.48 -5.88
N ILE A 81 4.03 -8.30 -6.50
CA ILE A 81 2.84 -7.53 -6.88
C ILE A 81 2.37 -7.98 -8.27
N PRO A 82 1.08 -8.34 -8.44
CA PRO A 82 0.56 -8.70 -9.75
C PRO A 82 0.55 -7.51 -10.70
N GLU A 83 0.49 -7.78 -12.00
CA GLU A 83 0.30 -6.74 -13.01
C GLU A 83 -0.92 -5.85 -12.71
N PRO A 84 -0.84 -4.54 -13.03
CA PRO A 84 -1.95 -3.61 -12.86
C PRO A 84 -3.21 -4.11 -13.58
N ARG A 85 -4.37 -3.62 -13.14
CA ARG A 85 -5.68 -3.91 -13.77
C ARG A 85 -6.11 -5.37 -13.68
N ILE A 86 -5.53 -6.14 -12.76
CA ILE A 86 -6.12 -7.37 -12.24
C ILE A 86 -7.49 -7.06 -11.59
N PRO A 87 -8.49 -7.95 -11.65
CA PRO A 87 -9.73 -7.78 -10.89
C PRO A 87 -9.45 -7.69 -9.39
N ALA A 88 -10.07 -6.74 -8.70
CA ALA A 88 -9.81 -6.52 -7.29
C ALA A 88 -10.09 -7.75 -6.42
N LYS A 89 -11.15 -8.52 -6.73
CA LYS A 89 -11.43 -9.79 -6.03
C LYS A 89 -10.28 -10.80 -6.14
N GLU A 90 -9.58 -10.84 -7.26
CA GLU A 90 -8.43 -11.73 -7.44
C GLU A 90 -7.23 -11.24 -6.64
N LEU A 91 -6.98 -9.93 -6.61
CA LEU A 91 -5.96 -9.33 -5.73
C LEU A 91 -6.25 -9.65 -4.25
N LEU A 92 -7.49 -9.43 -3.80
CA LEU A 92 -7.91 -9.71 -2.42
C LEU A 92 -7.74 -11.18 -2.06
N LYS A 93 -8.02 -12.10 -3.00
CA LYS A 93 -7.76 -13.53 -2.80
C LYS A 93 -6.26 -13.79 -2.61
N LYS A 94 -5.40 -13.25 -3.48
CA LYS A 94 -3.93 -13.40 -3.36
C LYS A 94 -3.42 -12.89 -2.01
N VAL A 95 -3.88 -11.72 -1.58
CA VAL A 95 -3.52 -11.14 -0.28
C VAL A 95 -4.00 -12.03 0.87
N LYS A 96 -5.25 -12.53 0.80
CA LYS A 96 -5.79 -13.44 1.83
C LYS A 96 -5.03 -14.76 1.92
N ASP A 97 -4.64 -15.33 0.77
CA ASP A 97 -3.94 -16.62 0.70
C ASP A 97 -2.58 -16.59 1.42
N VAL A 98 -1.95 -15.41 1.55
CA VAL A 98 -0.70 -15.21 2.30
C VAL A 98 -0.90 -14.62 3.70
N GLY A 99 -2.15 -14.45 4.15
CA GLY A 99 -2.45 -13.80 5.43
C GLY A 99 -2.12 -12.30 5.48
N GLY A 100 -2.04 -11.66 4.30
CA GLY A 100 -1.74 -10.24 4.16
C GLY A 100 -2.94 -9.33 4.45
N VAL A 101 -2.74 -8.03 4.24
CA VAL A 101 -3.76 -6.99 4.46
C VAL A 101 -4.01 -6.23 3.18
N ALA A 102 -5.29 -5.94 2.90
CA ALA A 102 -5.71 -5.09 1.79
C ALA A 102 -6.60 -3.95 2.28
N ILE A 103 -6.41 -2.74 1.74
CA ILE A 103 -7.13 -1.53 2.15
C ILE A 103 -7.58 -0.79 0.90
N SER A 104 -8.86 -0.38 0.83
CA SER A 104 -9.34 0.48 -0.24
C SER A 104 -8.67 1.85 -0.14
N ALA A 105 -7.80 2.20 -1.08
CA ALA A 105 -7.19 3.50 -1.12
C ALA A 105 -8.22 4.53 -1.61
N HIS A 106 -8.29 5.68 -0.91
CA HIS A 106 -9.12 6.84 -1.25
C HIS A 106 -10.44 6.50 -1.99
N PRO A 107 -11.33 5.69 -1.39
CA PRO A 107 -12.44 5.00 -2.08
C PRO A 107 -13.39 5.91 -2.88
N PHE A 108 -13.50 7.17 -2.47
CA PHE A 108 -14.37 8.17 -3.08
C PHE A 108 -13.63 9.20 -3.94
N ARG A 109 -12.39 8.89 -4.37
CA ARG A 109 -11.62 9.76 -5.28
C ARG A 109 -12.26 9.79 -6.68
N HIS A 110 -12.48 10.99 -7.18
CA HIS A 110 -13.18 11.24 -8.46
C HIS A 110 -12.22 11.28 -9.66
N ASN A 111 -11.43 10.23 -9.88
CA ASN A 111 -10.47 10.13 -10.99
C ASN A 111 -10.35 8.71 -11.60
N ASN A 112 -11.40 7.90 -11.44
CA ASN A 112 -11.44 6.47 -11.82
C ASN A 112 -10.52 5.54 -11.02
N ARG A 113 -9.94 6.03 -9.91
CA ARG A 113 -9.11 5.22 -9.01
C ARG A 113 -9.74 4.94 -7.64
N GLY A 114 -10.91 5.51 -7.34
CA GLY A 114 -11.68 5.21 -6.14
C GLY A 114 -12.55 3.95 -6.31
N LEU A 115 -12.49 3.05 -5.33
CA LEU A 115 -13.19 1.76 -5.31
C LEU A 115 -14.72 1.86 -5.16
N LYS A 116 -15.24 2.98 -4.65
CA LYS A 116 -16.67 3.21 -4.38
C LYS A 116 -17.34 1.97 -3.74
N ASP A 117 -18.46 1.52 -4.31
CA ASP A 117 -19.25 0.37 -3.85
C ASP A 117 -18.90 -0.92 -4.63
N TYR A 118 -17.84 -0.94 -5.43
CA TYR A 118 -17.51 -2.08 -6.31
C TYR A 118 -17.08 -3.34 -5.54
N ILE A 119 -16.71 -3.21 -4.26
CA ILE A 119 -16.37 -4.32 -3.37
C ILE A 119 -17.22 -4.24 -2.10
N ALA A 120 -18.50 -4.59 -2.22
CA ALA A 120 -19.23 -5.09 -1.07
C ALA A 120 -18.78 -6.55 -0.86
N ILE A 121 -18.10 -6.84 0.27
CA ILE A 121 -18.07 -8.21 0.78
C ILE A 121 -19.53 -8.52 1.12
N PRO A 122 -20.19 -9.51 0.48
CA PRO A 122 -21.45 -9.98 1.03
C PRO A 122 -21.13 -10.44 2.45
N VAL A 123 -21.69 -9.75 3.44
CA VAL A 123 -21.74 -10.26 4.81
C VAL A 123 -22.55 -11.55 4.68
N ASN A 124 -21.87 -12.67 4.55
CA ASN A 124 -22.54 -13.94 4.77
C ASN A 124 -22.88 -13.93 6.26
N GLU A 125 -24.16 -13.79 6.57
CA GLU A 125 -24.72 -14.03 7.90
C GLU A 125 -24.49 -15.50 8.28
N SER A 126 -23.27 -15.85 8.69
CA SER A 126 -22.94 -17.08 9.41
C SER A 126 -21.43 -17.12 9.69
N ASP A 127 -20.98 -16.32 10.65
CA ASP A 127 -19.88 -16.70 11.55
C ASP A 127 -20.51 -17.05 12.91
#